data_AF-A0A969MHQ0-F1
#
_entry.id   AF-A0A969MHQ0-F1
#
_cell.length_a   1.000
_cell.length_b   1.000
_cell.length_c   1.000
_cell.angle_alpha   90.00
_cell.angle_beta   90.00
_cell.angle_gamma   90.00
#
_symmetry.space_group_name_H-M   'P 1'
#
loop_
_entity.id
_entity.type
_entity.pdbx_description
1 polymer ?
#
loop_
_entity_poly.entity_id
_entity_poly.type
_entity_poly.pdbx_seq_one_letter_code
_entity_poly.pdbx_strand_id
1 'polypeptide(L)'
;MNLKEISGHKFNAPPAGEIFDILNKNCSQWIKLTKWTPVYRGSKMINPYDDFIKIKTRPEKQDPDVPPIIQQQFDQQMRTAGHQAVLSNSVHLTGDLSEAKTYGRPFVIFPVGNIHFSWSPVVKSLMGSLFRDGKKIARLSDLIPTYKHSELRAAIQSNNEILVQCFEYYKVDLELWHTISK
;
A
#
# COMPACT_ATOMS: atom_id res chain seq x y z
N MET A 1 -3.17 -27.19 -22.28
CA MET A 1 -2.64 -27.26 -20.91
C MET A 1 -3.83 -27.15 -19.97
N ASN A 2 -4.17 -28.26 -19.29
CA ASN A 2 -5.42 -28.45 -18.56
C ASN A 2 -5.22 -27.95 -17.11
N LEU A 3 -5.91 -26.89 -16.70
CA LEU A 3 -5.88 -26.33 -15.34
C LEU A 3 -6.95 -27.00 -14.44
N LYS A 4 -6.91 -28.33 -14.36
CA LYS A 4 -7.68 -29.08 -13.37
C LYS A 4 -6.70 -29.90 -12.55
N GLU A 5 -6.84 -29.79 -11.24
CA GLU A 5 -6.12 -30.53 -10.19
C GLU A 5 -4.73 -29.99 -9.80
N ILE A 6 -4.72 -28.84 -9.12
CA ILE A 6 -3.82 -28.69 -7.96
C ILE A 6 -4.71 -28.80 -6.72
N SER A 7 -4.64 -29.97 -6.13
CA SER A 7 -5.36 -30.42 -4.95
C SER A 7 -4.89 -29.72 -3.68
N GLY A 8 -5.84 -29.25 -2.88
CA GLY A 8 -5.90 -29.62 -1.46
C GLY A 8 -4.88 -29.05 -0.48
N HIS A 9 -4.05 -28.06 -0.81
CA HIS A 9 -3.32 -27.32 0.21
C HIS A 9 -4.17 -26.16 0.72
N LYS A 10 -5.06 -26.46 1.68
CA LYS A 10 -5.54 -25.44 2.61
C LYS A 10 -4.30 -24.95 3.36
N PHE A 11 -3.76 -23.80 2.96
CA PHE A 11 -2.90 -23.04 3.85
C PHE A 11 -3.78 -22.64 5.03
N ASN A 12 -3.68 -23.39 6.13
CA ASN A 12 -4.33 -22.98 7.36
C ASN A 12 -3.59 -21.72 7.82
N ALA A 13 -4.25 -20.57 7.74
CA ALA A 13 -3.73 -19.37 8.38
C ALA A 13 -3.37 -19.70 9.84
N PRO A 14 -2.30 -19.12 10.39
CA PRO A 14 -1.97 -19.32 11.80
C PRO A 14 -3.17 -18.94 12.68
N PRO A 15 -3.31 -19.52 13.88
CA PRO A 15 -4.31 -19.08 14.84
C PRO A 15 -4.23 -17.57 15.07
N ALA A 16 -5.37 -16.93 15.35
CA ALA A 16 -5.48 -15.49 15.56
C ALA A 16 -4.41 -14.90 16.50
N GLY A 17 -4.13 -15.57 17.63
CA GLY A 17 -3.10 -15.16 18.58
C GLY A 17 -1.69 -15.16 17.98
N GLU A 18 -1.35 -16.17 17.18
CA GLU A 18 -0.06 -16.25 16.51
C GLU A 18 0.11 -15.14 15.47
N ILE A 19 -0.96 -14.78 14.74
CA ILE A 19 -0.93 -13.65 13.80
C ILE A 19 -0.64 -12.35 14.53
N PHE A 20 -1.29 -12.09 15.66
CA PHE A 20 -1.06 -10.91 16.46
C PHE A 20 0.40 -10.81 16.92
N ASP A 21 1.00 -11.92 17.36
CA ASP A 21 2.40 -11.98 17.75
C ASP A 21 3.35 -11.72 16.57
N ILE A 22 3.07 -12.31 15.40
CA ILE A 22 3.83 -12.07 14.16
C ILE A 22 3.79 -10.58 13.79
N LEU A 23 2.61 -9.96 13.82
CA LEU A 23 2.45 -8.55 13.48
C LEU A 23 3.17 -7.64 14.48
N ASN A 24 3.00 -7.86 15.79
CA ASN A 24 3.71 -7.07 16.81
C ASN A 24 5.22 -7.19 16.68
N LYS A 25 5.73 -8.39 16.43
CA LYS A 25 7.17 -8.63 16.29
C LYS A 25 7.74 -7.93 15.06
N ASN A 26 7.12 -8.14 13.90
CA ASN A 26 7.71 -7.77 12.62
C ASN A 26 7.32 -6.37 12.14
N CYS A 27 6.19 -5.84 12.61
CA CYS A 27 5.58 -4.59 12.14
C CYS A 27 5.47 -3.55 13.26
N SER A 28 6.26 -3.68 14.33
CA SER A 28 6.22 -2.83 15.52
C SER A 28 6.32 -1.33 15.21
N GLN A 29 7.19 -0.94 14.27
CA GLN A 29 7.33 0.46 13.86
C GLN A 29 6.02 0.98 13.25
N TRP A 30 5.43 0.23 12.32
CA TRP A 30 4.15 0.59 11.68
C TRP A 30 3.04 0.68 12.72
N ILE A 31 2.89 -0.34 13.57
CA ILE A 31 1.89 -0.39 14.64
C ILE A 31 2.03 0.80 15.60
N LYS A 32 3.26 1.17 15.97
CA LYS A 32 3.52 2.34 16.83
C LYS A 32 3.03 3.64 16.20
N LEU A 33 3.23 3.80 14.89
CA LEU A 33 2.86 5.00 14.14
C LEU A 33 1.35 5.08 13.88
N THR A 34 0.73 3.97 13.48
CA THR A 34 -0.70 3.90 13.12
C THR A 34 -1.62 3.69 14.32
N LYS A 35 -1.09 3.19 15.45
CA LYS A 35 -1.88 2.71 16.60
C LYS A 35 -2.98 1.74 16.18
N TRP A 36 -2.60 0.76 15.36
CA TRP A 36 -3.53 -0.23 14.80
C TRP A 36 -4.66 0.34 13.93
N THR A 37 -4.58 1.62 13.55
CA THR A 37 -5.49 2.17 12.54
C THR A 37 -5.24 1.42 11.22
N PRO A 38 -6.26 0.76 10.65
CA PRO A 38 -6.08 -0.04 9.46
C PRO A 38 -5.74 0.84 8.26
N VAL A 39 -4.85 0.35 7.40
CA VAL A 39 -4.49 0.98 6.13
C VAL A 39 -4.59 -0.06 5.05
N TYR A 40 -5.25 0.30 3.96
CA TYR A 40 -5.79 -0.65 3.00
C TYR A 40 -5.04 -0.65 1.68
N ARG A 41 -5.10 -1.80 0.99
CA ARG A 41 -4.73 -1.93 -0.42
C ARG A 41 -5.62 -2.95 -1.10
N GLY A 42 -6.10 -2.62 -2.31
CA GLY A 42 -6.77 -3.57 -3.20
C GLY A 42 -5.79 -4.45 -3.97
N SER A 43 -6.16 -5.72 -4.20
CA SER A 43 -5.41 -6.65 -5.04
C SER A 43 -6.35 -7.38 -6.00
N LYS A 44 -6.04 -7.42 -7.30
CA LYS A 44 -6.80 -8.23 -8.28
C LYS A 44 -6.35 -9.68 -8.31
N MET A 45 -5.07 -9.93 -8.06
CA MET A 45 -4.52 -11.28 -7.98
C MET A 45 -4.67 -11.77 -6.55
N ILE A 46 -5.65 -12.65 -6.34
CA ILE A 46 -5.94 -13.24 -5.04
C ILE A 46 -6.22 -14.72 -5.27
N ASN A 47 -5.50 -15.57 -4.55
CA ASN A 47 -5.96 -16.92 -4.32
C ASN A 47 -7.00 -16.84 -3.18
N PRO A 48 -8.19 -17.47 -3.33
CA PRO A 48 -9.29 -17.34 -2.37
C PRO A 48 -8.89 -17.69 -0.92
N TYR A 49 -7.79 -18.43 -0.73
CA TYR A 49 -7.27 -18.84 0.58
C TYR A 49 -6.20 -17.89 1.17
N ASP A 50 -6.01 -16.71 0.58
CA ASP A 50 -4.98 -15.75 0.96
C ASP A 50 -5.38 -14.87 2.16
N ASP A 51 -5.75 -15.48 3.30
CA ASP A 51 -6.24 -14.71 4.45
C ASP A 51 -5.12 -13.99 5.21
N PHE A 52 -3.92 -14.58 5.25
CA PHE A 52 -2.73 -13.98 5.85
C PHE A 52 -1.47 -14.31 5.04
N ILE A 53 -0.89 -13.32 4.37
CA ILE A 53 0.25 -13.55 3.46
C ILE A 53 1.34 -12.52 3.65
N LYS A 54 2.59 -13.00 3.67
CA LYS A 54 3.78 -12.16 3.58
C LYS A 54 4.18 -11.96 2.12
N ILE A 55 4.32 -10.71 1.69
CA ILE A 55 4.68 -10.33 0.33
C ILE A 55 6.02 -9.59 0.35
N LYS A 56 6.94 -10.01 -0.52
CA LYS A 56 8.14 -9.24 -0.83
C LYS A 56 7.83 -8.14 -1.83
N THR A 57 8.22 -6.92 -1.50
CA THR A 57 8.14 -5.78 -2.43
C THR A 57 9.13 -5.97 -3.58
N ARG A 58 8.77 -5.45 -4.75
CA ARG A 58 9.66 -5.42 -5.90
C ARG A 58 10.41 -4.09 -5.87
N PRO A 59 11.76 -4.08 -5.83
CA PRO A 59 12.49 -2.84 -6.07
C PRO A 59 12.21 -2.39 -7.50
N GLU A 60 12.06 -1.07 -7.68
CA GLU A 60 11.98 -0.42 -8.99
C GLU A 60 10.86 -0.94 -9.91
N LYS A 61 9.67 -1.19 -9.35
CA LYS A 61 8.49 -1.60 -10.13
C LYS A 61 8.03 -0.48 -11.06
N GLN A 62 7.56 -0.85 -12.25
CA GLN A 62 6.70 0.01 -13.06
C GLN A 62 5.26 -0.10 -12.55
N ASP A 63 4.62 1.04 -12.27
CA ASP A 63 3.20 1.08 -12.01
C ASP A 63 2.44 0.94 -13.33
N PRO A 64 1.51 -0.03 -13.46
CA PRO A 64 0.81 -0.29 -14.72
C PRO A 64 -0.09 0.87 -15.15
N ASP A 65 -0.54 1.70 -14.21
CA ASP A 65 -1.47 2.79 -14.48
C ASP A 65 -0.76 4.13 -14.78
N VAL A 66 0.57 4.17 -14.64
CA VAL A 66 1.38 5.38 -14.83
C VAL A 66 2.31 5.20 -16.04
N PRO A 67 2.33 6.12 -17.02
CA PRO A 67 3.31 6.06 -18.11
C PRO A 67 4.76 6.09 -17.57
N PRO A 68 5.69 5.28 -18.10
CA PRO A 68 7.06 5.18 -17.56
C PRO A 68 7.78 6.52 -17.43
N ILE A 69 7.64 7.42 -18.40
CA ILE A 69 8.25 8.75 -18.37
C ILE A 69 7.72 9.61 -17.21
N ILE A 70 6.42 9.53 -16.92
CA ILE A 70 5.80 10.27 -15.82
C ILE A 70 6.28 9.71 -14.48
N GLN A 71 6.36 8.38 -14.36
CA GLN A 71 6.86 7.73 -13.16
C GLN A 71 8.33 8.10 -12.90
N GLN A 72 9.19 8.04 -13.92
CA GLN A 72 10.60 8.43 -13.80
C GLN A 72 10.75 9.88 -13.36
N GLN A 73 9.97 10.80 -13.94
CA GLN A 73 9.97 12.21 -13.56
C GLN A 73 9.48 12.42 -12.13
N PHE A 74 8.39 11.75 -11.73
CA PHE A 74 7.87 11.81 -10.36
C PHE A 74 8.91 11.31 -9.36
N ASP A 75 9.47 10.12 -9.59
CA ASP A 75 10.44 9.51 -8.68
C ASP A 75 11.70 10.38 -8.55
N GLN A 76 12.21 10.93 -9.66
CA GLN A 76 13.37 11.82 -9.63
C GLN A 76 13.09 13.10 -8.83
N GLN A 77 11.94 13.73 -9.05
CA GLN A 77 11.57 14.97 -8.33
C GLN A 77 11.35 14.71 -6.84
N MET A 78 10.67 13.62 -6.49
CA MET A 78 10.48 13.20 -5.10
C MET A 78 11.82 12.95 -4.39
N ARG A 79 12.73 12.21 -5.04
CA ARG A 79 14.08 11.96 -4.48
C ARG A 79 14.87 13.24 -4.30
N THR A 80 14.79 14.16 -5.27
CA THR A 80 15.44 15.47 -5.19
C THR A 80 14.88 16.31 -4.04
N ALA A 81 13.57 16.16 -3.74
CA ALA A 81 12.91 16.78 -2.60
C ALA A 81 13.15 16.05 -1.26
N GLY A 82 13.99 15.01 -1.23
CA GLY A 82 14.35 14.29 -0.01
C GLY A 82 13.43 13.13 0.37
N HIS A 83 12.45 12.78 -0.47
CA HIS A 83 11.58 11.63 -0.24
C HIS A 83 12.28 10.33 -0.58
N GLN A 84 12.16 9.34 0.31
CA GLN A 84 12.70 7.99 0.10
C GLN A 84 11.67 7.05 -0.53
N ALA A 85 10.41 7.16 -0.08
CA ALA A 85 9.28 6.46 -0.66
C ALA A 85 8.76 7.20 -1.90
N VAL A 86 8.87 6.54 -3.05
CA VAL A 86 8.45 7.00 -4.37
C VAL A 86 7.63 5.91 -5.07
N LEU A 87 7.09 6.13 -6.26
CA LEU A 87 6.18 5.16 -6.88
C LEU A 87 6.85 3.82 -7.16
N SER A 88 8.08 3.85 -7.69
CA SER A 88 8.76 2.63 -8.11
C SER A 88 9.20 1.71 -6.97
N ASN A 89 9.30 2.20 -5.73
CA ASN A 89 9.78 1.40 -4.61
C ASN A 89 8.76 1.27 -3.47
N SER A 90 7.51 1.67 -3.71
CA SER A 90 6.50 1.71 -2.65
C SER A 90 5.34 0.75 -2.86
N VAL A 91 4.78 0.34 -1.74
CA VAL A 91 3.43 -0.19 -1.64
C VAL A 91 2.48 1.00 -1.57
N HIS A 92 1.49 1.06 -2.47
CA HIS A 92 0.50 2.13 -2.47
C HIS A 92 -0.65 1.73 -1.56
N LEU A 93 -0.94 2.57 -0.59
CA LEU A 93 -1.92 2.35 0.47
C LEU A 93 -2.90 3.53 0.54
N THR A 94 -4.03 3.33 1.21
CA THR A 94 -5.00 4.40 1.53
C THR A 94 -5.70 4.10 2.87
N GLY A 95 -6.16 5.13 3.56
CA GLY A 95 -7.10 4.97 4.69
C GLY A 95 -8.53 4.65 4.25
N ASP A 96 -8.86 4.81 2.97
CA ASP A 96 -10.21 4.60 2.44
C ASP A 96 -10.41 3.17 1.94
N LEU A 97 -11.20 2.41 2.71
CA LEU A 97 -11.59 1.05 2.33
C LEU A 97 -12.37 1.00 1.01
N SER A 98 -13.21 2.00 0.72
CA SER A 98 -13.99 2.05 -0.52
C SER A 98 -13.09 2.26 -1.72
N GLU A 99 -12.10 3.16 -1.60
CA GLU A 99 -11.08 3.36 -2.63
C GLU A 99 -10.29 2.07 -2.87
N ALA A 100 -9.82 1.40 -1.81
CA ALA A 100 -9.08 0.14 -1.93
C ALA A 100 -9.89 -0.94 -2.67
N LYS A 101 -11.21 -1.01 -2.47
CA LYS A 101 -12.10 -1.95 -3.17
C LYS A 101 -12.15 -1.74 -4.68
N THR A 102 -11.93 -0.51 -5.17
CA THR A 102 -11.90 -0.24 -6.62
C THR A 102 -10.72 -0.92 -7.32
N TYR A 103 -9.67 -1.24 -6.58
CA TYR A 103 -8.46 -1.92 -7.07
C TYR A 103 -8.49 -3.45 -6.90
N GLY A 104 -9.55 -4.03 -6.34
CA GLY A 104 -9.71 -5.49 -6.12
C GLY A 104 -10.20 -5.82 -4.71
N ARG A 105 -10.03 -7.07 -4.23
CA ARG A 105 -10.40 -7.38 -2.84
C ARG A 105 -9.43 -6.65 -1.89
N PRO A 106 -9.96 -5.90 -0.91
CA PRO A 106 -9.17 -5.09 0.01
C PRO A 106 -8.51 -5.94 1.09
N PHE A 107 -7.30 -5.55 1.51
CA PHE A 107 -6.57 -6.14 2.63
C PHE A 107 -6.06 -5.03 3.55
N VAL A 108 -5.90 -5.35 4.84
CA VAL A 108 -5.13 -4.50 5.77
C VAL A 108 -3.64 -4.81 5.60
N ILE A 109 -2.84 -3.76 5.47
CA ILE A 109 -1.42 -3.88 5.16
C ILE A 109 -0.54 -3.54 6.37
N PHE A 110 0.44 -4.41 6.64
CA PHE A 110 1.43 -4.24 7.68
C PHE A 110 2.86 -4.33 7.11
N PRO A 111 3.47 -3.18 6.77
CA PRO A 111 4.88 -3.09 6.41
C PRO A 111 5.81 -3.65 7.50
N VAL A 112 6.85 -4.37 7.07
CA VAL A 112 7.83 -5.02 7.96
C VAL A 112 9.11 -4.20 8.04
N GLY A 113 9.66 -4.08 9.25
CA GLY A 113 10.97 -3.49 9.51
C GLY A 113 11.00 -1.97 9.37
N ASN A 114 12.12 -1.45 8.84
CA ASN A 114 12.32 -0.01 8.63
C ASN A 114 11.44 0.47 7.48
N ILE A 115 10.65 1.50 7.77
CA ILE A 115 9.72 2.09 6.79
C ILE A 115 10.04 3.55 6.51
N HIS A 116 9.77 3.93 5.27
CA HIS A 116 9.66 5.32 4.85
C HIS A 116 8.33 5.50 4.14
N PHE A 117 7.73 6.67 4.25
CA PHE A 117 6.47 6.95 3.58
C PHE A 117 6.44 8.37 3.01
N SER A 118 5.65 8.53 1.96
CA SER A 118 5.34 9.81 1.33
C SER A 118 3.84 9.87 1.08
N TRP A 119 3.22 11.00 1.37
CA TRP A 119 1.80 11.24 1.10
C TRP A 119 1.57 12.72 0.83
N SER A 120 0.43 13.10 0.28
CA SER A 120 0.05 14.50 0.13
C SER A 120 -1.37 14.74 0.64
N PRO A 121 -1.65 15.89 1.30
CA PRO A 121 -2.98 16.22 1.78
C PRO A 121 -3.96 16.55 0.65
N VAL A 122 -3.48 16.75 -0.58
CA VAL A 122 -4.32 17.16 -1.73
C VAL A 122 -4.28 16.20 -2.91
N VAL A 123 -3.30 15.30 -2.99
CA VAL A 123 -3.19 14.31 -4.07
C VAL A 123 -3.90 13.03 -3.66
N LYS A 124 -5.15 12.84 -4.11
CA LYS A 124 -5.90 11.61 -3.84
C LYS A 124 -5.23 10.38 -4.48
N SER A 125 -4.84 10.50 -5.75
CA SER A 125 -3.98 9.57 -6.48
C SER A 125 -3.15 10.36 -7.49
N LEU A 126 -1.94 9.91 -7.83
CA LEU A 126 -1.10 10.67 -8.77
C LEU A 126 -1.80 10.87 -10.12
N MET A 127 -2.33 9.78 -10.70
CA MET A 127 -2.93 9.84 -12.04
C MET A 127 -4.21 10.68 -12.06
N GLY A 128 -5.08 10.55 -11.05
CA GLY A 128 -6.28 11.37 -10.95
C GLY A 128 -6.01 12.85 -10.68
N SER A 129 -4.82 13.18 -10.16
CA SER A 129 -4.40 14.57 -9.91
C SER A 129 -3.67 15.19 -11.09
N LEU A 130 -2.96 14.39 -11.88
CA LEU A 130 -2.31 14.86 -13.11
C LEU A 130 -3.27 14.93 -14.29
N PHE A 131 -4.23 14.01 -14.37
CA PHE A 131 -5.13 13.85 -15.50
C PHE A 131 -6.59 13.74 -15.07
N ARG A 132 -7.48 14.30 -15.88
CA ARG A 132 -8.92 14.13 -15.78
C ARG A 132 -9.50 14.01 -17.18
N ASP A 133 -10.25 12.95 -17.44
CA ASP A 133 -10.83 12.66 -18.76
C ASP A 133 -9.78 12.71 -19.90
N GLY A 134 -8.58 12.17 -19.62
CA GLY A 134 -7.45 12.16 -20.54
C GLY A 134 -6.74 13.51 -20.74
N LYS A 135 -7.21 14.59 -20.11
CA LYS A 135 -6.58 15.91 -20.17
C LYS A 135 -5.68 16.16 -18.98
N LYS A 136 -4.49 16.69 -19.23
CA LYS A 136 -3.56 17.12 -18.18
C LYS A 136 -4.14 18.33 -17.43
N ILE A 137 -4.29 18.21 -16.12
CA ILE A 137 -4.88 19.26 -15.25
C ILE A 137 -3.88 19.85 -14.24
N ALA A 138 -2.74 19.21 -14.03
CA ALA A 138 -1.69 19.70 -13.14
C ALA A 138 -0.30 19.37 -13.70
N ARG A 139 0.74 20.03 -13.18
CA ARG A 139 2.14 19.67 -13.43
C ARG A 139 2.70 18.95 -12.21
N LEU A 140 3.63 18.03 -12.43
CA LEU A 140 4.37 17.38 -11.34
C LEU A 140 5.02 18.41 -10.41
N SER A 141 5.61 19.46 -10.96
CA SER A 141 6.23 20.57 -10.20
C SER A 141 5.28 21.22 -9.19
N ASP A 142 3.98 21.18 -9.45
CA ASP A 142 2.96 21.80 -8.60
C ASP A 142 2.53 20.83 -7.48
N LEU A 143 2.63 19.52 -7.73
CA LEU A 143 2.24 18.48 -6.79
C LEU A 143 3.36 18.11 -5.81
N ILE A 144 4.61 18.02 -6.28
CA ILE A 144 5.76 17.57 -5.47
C ILE A 144 5.91 18.34 -4.15
N PRO A 145 5.80 19.69 -4.10
CA PRO A 145 5.91 20.43 -2.84
C PRO A 145 4.82 20.12 -1.82
N THR A 146 3.72 19.47 -2.23
CA THR A 146 2.63 19.08 -1.32
C THR A 146 2.90 17.76 -0.60
N TYR A 147 3.88 16.98 -1.06
CA TYR A 147 4.20 15.71 -0.43
C TYR A 147 4.91 15.93 0.91
N LYS A 148 4.58 15.08 1.87
CA LYS A 148 5.11 15.03 3.23
C LYS A 148 5.62 13.62 3.53
N HIS A 149 6.57 13.53 4.45
CA HIS A 149 7.14 12.29 4.98
C HIS A 149 7.01 12.22 6.51
N SER A 150 6.06 12.98 7.05
CA SER A 150 5.70 13.09 8.47
C SER A 150 4.18 12.92 8.64
N GLU A 151 3.71 12.85 9.89
CA GLU A 151 2.27 12.87 10.20
C GLU A 151 1.45 11.70 9.61
N LEU A 152 1.95 10.46 9.70
CA LEU A 152 1.30 9.27 9.11
C LEU A 152 -0.19 9.14 9.48
N ARG A 153 -0.61 9.53 10.69
CA ARG A 153 -2.04 9.48 11.05
C ARG A 153 -2.89 10.44 10.22
N ALA A 154 -2.39 11.64 9.96
CA ALA A 154 -3.05 12.60 9.07
C ALA A 154 -3.10 12.04 7.64
N ALA A 155 -2.03 11.35 7.20
CA ALA A 155 -2.03 10.65 5.92
C ALA A 155 -3.17 9.62 5.82
N ILE A 156 -3.32 8.77 6.83
CA ILE A 156 -4.39 7.75 6.88
C ILE A 156 -5.77 8.42 6.88
N GLN A 157 -5.96 9.44 7.72
CA GLN A 157 -7.24 10.16 7.81
C GLN A 157 -7.61 10.95 6.55
N SER A 158 -6.62 11.33 5.74
CA SER A 158 -6.85 12.07 4.50
C SER A 158 -7.51 11.23 3.41
N ASN A 159 -7.53 9.90 3.54
CA ASN A 159 -8.03 8.97 2.52
C ASN A 159 -7.30 9.04 1.16
N ASN A 160 -6.22 9.80 1.08
CA ASN A 160 -5.38 9.93 -0.09
C ASN A 160 -4.38 8.77 -0.21
N GLU A 161 -3.70 8.70 -1.34
CA GLU A 161 -2.60 7.77 -1.59
C GLU A 161 -1.43 8.00 -0.63
N ILE A 162 -0.97 6.90 -0.02
CA ILE A 162 0.21 6.82 0.82
C ILE A 162 1.19 5.85 0.13
N LEU A 163 2.36 6.37 -0.23
CA LEU A 163 3.47 5.56 -0.74
C LEU A 163 4.28 5.08 0.46
N VAL A 164 4.36 3.76 0.67
CA VAL A 164 5.17 3.17 1.74
C VAL A 164 6.29 2.31 1.17
N GLN A 165 7.52 2.75 1.36
CA GLN A 165 8.72 1.97 1.07
C GLN A 165 9.00 1.02 2.24
N CYS A 166 9.02 -0.26 1.94
CA CYS A 166 9.43 -1.35 2.83
C CYS A 166 9.99 -2.49 1.98
N PHE A 167 10.67 -3.46 2.58
CA PHE A 167 11.17 -4.63 1.83
C PHE A 167 10.10 -5.72 1.69
N GLU A 168 9.29 -5.89 2.73
CA GLU A 168 8.23 -6.89 2.84
C GLU A 168 7.04 -6.29 3.59
N TYR A 169 5.86 -6.86 3.40
CA TYR A 169 4.65 -6.51 4.14
C TYR A 169 3.73 -7.72 4.29
N TYR A 170 2.90 -7.72 5.34
CA TYR A 170 1.79 -8.66 5.47
C TYR A 170 0.52 -8.07 4.87
N LYS A 171 -0.23 -8.91 4.16
CA LYS A 171 -1.64 -8.71 3.82
C LYS A 171 -2.49 -9.51 4.80
N VAL A 172 -3.45 -8.86 5.42
CA VAL A 172 -4.45 -9.50 6.30
C VAL A 172 -5.81 -9.27 5.67
N ASP A 173 -6.55 -10.34 5.40
CA ASP A 173 -7.94 -10.23 4.96
C ASP A 173 -8.78 -9.47 5.99
N LEU A 174 -9.83 -8.79 5.52
CA LEU A 174 -10.69 -7.98 6.39
C LEU A 174 -11.45 -8.81 7.44
N GLU A 175 -11.96 -9.99 7.09
CA GLU A 175 -12.69 -10.85 8.04
C GLU A 175 -11.74 -11.35 9.14
N LEU A 176 -10.53 -11.75 8.74
CA LEU A 176 -9.48 -12.13 9.68
C LEU A 176 -9.05 -10.95 10.54
N TRP A 177 -8.85 -9.77 9.95
CA TRP A 177 -8.55 -8.55 10.67
C TRP A 177 -9.62 -8.23 11.73
N HIS A 178 -10.90 -8.31 11.38
CA HIS A 178 -12.00 -8.11 12.33
C HIS A 178 -12.06 -9.17 13.43
N THR A 179 -11.47 -10.34 13.21
CA THR A 179 -11.36 -11.40 14.21
C THR A 179 -10.23 -11.10 15.20
N ILE A 180 -9.08 -10.63 14.72
CA ILE A 180 -7.89 -10.39 15.56
C ILE A 180 -7.83 -9.00 16.20
N SER A 181 -8.66 -8.05 15.76
CA SER A 181 -8.68 -6.66 16.27
C SER A 181 -9.76 -6.40 17.33
N LYS A 182 -10.53 -7.42 17.70
CA LYS A 182 -11.46 -7.39 18.84
C LYS A 182 -10.72 -7.61 20.14
#